data_AF-A0A388TDX5-F1
#
_entry.id   AF-A0A388TDX5-F1
#
_cell.length_a   1.000
_cell.length_b   1.000
_cell.length_c   1.000
_cell.angle_alpha   90.00
_cell.angle_beta   90.00
_cell.angle_gamma   90.00
#
_symmetry.space_group_name_H-M   'P 1'
#
loop_
_entity.id
_entity.type
_entity.pdbx_description
1 polymer ?
#
loop_
_entity_poly.entity_id
_entity_poly.type
_entity_poly.pdbx_seq_one_letter_code
_entity_poly.pdbx_strand_id
1 'polypeptide(L)' 'MKLKKIGFTLIELLVVVLIIGILAAIALPQYKKAVEKARAMEALSFVRATGQAVQIYELSGNLPKNFEDLDI' A
#
# COMPACT_ATOMS: atom_id res chain seq x y z
N MET A 1 -50.04 -25.80 3.17
CA MET A 1 -49.80 -24.66 2.25
C MET A 1 -48.30 -24.56 2.03
N LYS A 2 -47.78 -24.94 0.85
CA LYS A 2 -46.33 -24.88 0.57
C LYS A 2 -45.96 -23.46 0.18
N LEU A 3 -45.05 -22.84 0.93
CA LEU A 3 -44.46 -21.54 0.59
C LEU A 3 -43.67 -21.70 -0.70
N LYS A 4 -44.04 -20.92 -1.73
CA LYS A 4 -43.34 -20.92 -3.03
C LYS A 4 -41.94 -20.37 -2.81
N LYS A 5 -40.90 -21.16 -3.11
CA LYS A 5 -39.52 -20.66 -3.07
C LYS A 5 -39.37 -19.58 -4.16
N ILE A 6 -39.08 -18.36 -3.73
CA ILE A 6 -38.80 -17.22 -4.62
C ILE A 6 -37.33 -17.31 -4.99
N GLY A 7 -37.02 -17.50 -6.27
CA GLY A 7 -35.66 -17.50 -6.79
C GLY A 7 -35.18 -16.09 -7.14
N PHE A 8 -33.86 -15.91 -7.16
CA PHE A 8 -33.22 -14.66 -7.58
C PHE A 8 -33.39 -14.44 -9.09
N THR A 9 -33.56 -13.19 -9.53
CA THR A 9 -33.69 -12.86 -10.95
C THR A 9 -32.33 -12.57 -11.58
N LEU A 10 -32.20 -12.83 -12.88
CA LEU A 10 -30.99 -12.51 -13.63
C LEU A 10 -30.72 -10.99 -13.68
N ILE A 11 -31.78 -10.18 -13.64
CA ILE A 11 -31.63 -8.71 -13.66
C ILE A 11 -31.06 -8.18 -12.35
N GLU A 12 -31.44 -8.73 -11.21
CA GLU A 12 -30.83 -8.39 -9.93
C GLU A 12 -29.33 -8.72 -9.93
N LEU A 13 -28.95 -9.87 -10.48
CA LEU A 13 -27.54 -10.26 -10.56
C LEU A 13 -26.75 -9.31 -11.47
N LEU A 14 -27.31 -8.92 -12.62
CA LEU A 14 -26.68 -8.01 -13.56
C LEU A 14 -26.41 -6.63 -12.95
N VAL A 15 -27.37 -6.07 -12.20
CA VAL A 15 -27.19 -4.78 -11.53
C VAL A 15 -26.10 -4.86 -10.45
N VAL A 16 -26.03 -5.97 -9.71
CA VAL A 16 -25.00 -6.17 -8.70
C VAL A 16 -23.60 -6.20 -9.34
N VAL A 17 -23.41 -6.96 -10.42
CA VAL A 17 -22.11 -7.03 -11.12
C VAL A 17 -21.75 -5.68 -11.72
N LEU A 18 -22.73 -4.93 -12.26
CA LEU A 18 -22.53 -3.57 -12.77
C LEU A 18 -21.99 -2.63 -11.68
N ILE A 19 -22.61 -2.61 -10.50
CA ILE A 19 -22.19 -1.75 -9.39
C ILE A 19 -20.79 -2.15 -8.90
N ILE A 20 -20.52 -3.44 -8.73
CA ILE A 20 -19.19 -3.94 -8.33
C ILE A 20 -18.13 -3.55 -9.37
N GLY A 21 -18.45 -3.65 -10.66
CA GLY A 21 -17.55 -3.26 -11.75
C GLY A 21 -17.17 -1.78 -11.71
N ILE A 22 -18.15 -0.89 -11.50
CA ILE A 22 -17.91 0.56 -11.38
C ILE A 22 -17.04 0.86 -10.16
N LEU A 23 -17.36 0.29 -9.00
CA LEU A 23 -16.59 0.48 -7.78
C LEU A 23 -15.15 -0.05 -7.95
N ALA A 24 -14.97 -1.22 -8.54
CA ALA A 24 -13.66 -1.83 -8.77
C ALA A 24 -12.78 -0.99 -9.72
N ALA A 25 -13.38 -0.41 -10.77
CA ALA A 25 -12.67 0.44 -11.72
C ALA A 25 -12.05 1.68 -11.07
N ILE A 26 -12.71 2.26 -10.05
CA ILE A 26 -12.21 3.42 -9.30
C ILE A 26 -11.30 2.99 -8.14
N ALA A 27 -11.69 1.93 -7.43
CA ALA A 27 -10.98 1.47 -6.23
C ALA A 27 -9.59 0.91 -6.55
N LEU A 28 -9.43 0.15 -7.64
CA LEU A 28 -8.16 -0.48 -7.98
C LEU A 28 -7.01 0.52 -8.24
N PRO A 29 -7.16 1.55 -9.09
CA PRO A 29 -6.10 2.54 -9.30
C PRO A 29 -5.83 3.36 -8.02
N GLN A 30 -6.85 3.67 -7.23
CA GLN A 30 -6.69 4.37 -5.96
C GLN A 30 -5.89 3.52 -4.95
N TYR A 31 -6.22 2.24 -4.83
CA TYR A 31 -5.48 1.30 -3.99
C TYR A 31 -4.02 1.20 -4.41
N LYS A 32 -3.73 1.06 -5.71
CA LYS A 32 -2.35 1.05 -6.23
C LYS A 32 -1.58 2.32 -5.87
N LYS A 33 -2.19 3.50 -6.04
CA LYS A 33 -1.57 4.77 -5.64
C LYS A 33 -1.28 4.83 -4.14
N ALA A 34 -2.18 4.31 -3.30
CA ALA A 34 -1.98 4.27 -1.86
C ALA A 34 -0.81 3.36 -1.46
N VAL A 35 -0.70 2.16 -2.07
CA VAL A 35 0.41 1.23 -1.84
C VAL A 35 1.73 1.83 -2.29
N GLU A 36 1.78 2.43 -3.48
CA GLU A 36 2.99 3.08 -3.98
C GLU A 36 3.41 4.26 -3.10
N LYS A 37 2.45 5.06 -2.61
CA LYS A 37 2.72 6.11 -1.64
C LYS A 37 3.30 5.55 -0.33
N ALA A 38 2.75 4.45 0.18
CA ALA A 38 3.26 3.79 1.38
C ALA A 38 4.72 3.32 1.19
N ARG A 39 5.02 2.67 0.07
CA ARG A 39 6.40 2.27 -0.29
C ARG A 39 7.34 3.45 -0.40
N ALA A 40 6.91 4.56 -1.01
CA ALA A 40 7.71 5.77 -1.10
C ALA A 40 8.00 6.38 0.28
N MET A 41 7.01 6.36 1.20
CA MET A 41 7.22 6.81 2.58
C MET A 41 8.18 5.91 3.36
N GLU A 42 8.09 4.60 3.16
CA GLU A 42 9.01 3.62 3.74
C GLU A 42 10.44 3.86 3.25
N ALA A 43 10.64 3.98 1.94
CA ALA A 43 11.95 4.30 1.36
C ALA A 43 12.49 5.64 1.88
N LEU A 44 11.64 6.67 1.99
CA LEU A 44 12.04 7.96 2.56
C LEU A 44 12.45 7.84 4.04
N SER A 45 11.73 7.03 4.82
CA SER A 45 12.07 6.80 6.23
C SER A 45 13.42 6.08 6.37
N PHE A 46 13.69 5.10 5.50
CA PHE A 46 14.96 4.40 5.45
C PHE A 46 16.12 5.34 5.11
N VAL A 47 15.99 6.13 4.04
CA VAL A 47 17.03 7.11 3.65
C VAL A 47 17.31 8.12 4.77
N ARG A 48 16.26 8.58 5.48
CA ARG A 48 16.42 9.48 6.62
C ARG A 48 17.17 8.80 7.77
N ALA A 49 16.85 7.56 8.10
CA ALA A 49 17.53 6.79 9.13
C ALA A 49 19.01 6.60 8.79
N THR A 50 19.32 6.21 7.55
CA THR A 50 20.71 6.09 7.08
C THR A 50 21.45 7.43 7.13
N GLY A 51 20.83 8.52 6.68
CA GLY A 51 21.45 9.85 6.76
C GLY A 51 21.76 10.28 8.20
N GLN A 52 20.86 9.97 9.14
CA GLN A 52 21.10 10.20 10.56
C GLN A 52 22.25 9.34 11.11
N ALA A 53 22.30 8.06 10.74
CA ALA A 53 23.39 7.17 11.14
C ALA A 53 24.76 7.67 10.63
N VAL A 54 24.83 8.12 9.37
CA VAL A 54 26.04 8.74 8.80
C VAL A 54 26.44 9.97 9.61
N GLN A 55 25.49 10.86 9.90
CA GLN A 55 25.77 12.08 10.67
C GLN A 55 26.29 11.76 12.08
N ILE A 56 25.72 10.75 12.75
CA ILE A 56 26.17 10.30 14.07
C ILE A 56 27.61 9.75 13.99
N TYR A 57 27.90 8.95 12.96
CA TYR A 57 29.23 8.40 12.75
C TYR A 57 30.26 9.50 12.46
N GLU A 58 29.90 10.52 11.66
CA GLU A 58 30.76 11.69 11.40
C GLU A 58 31.08 12.48 12.68
N LEU A 59 30.11 12.63 13.58
CA LEU A 59 30.35 13.27 14.89
C LEU A 59 31.33 12.49 15.78
N SER A 60 31.47 11.18 15.55
CA SER A 60 32.47 10.34 16.23
C SER A 60 33.90 10.52 15.70
N GLY A 61 34.08 11.35 14.66
CA GLY A 61 35.39 11.72 14.12
C GLY A 61 35.86 10.89 12.93
N ASN A 62 35.02 10.01 12.38
CA ASN A 62 35.32 9.19 11.21
C ASN A 62 34.20 9.29 10.15
N LEU A 63 34.49 8.95 8.89
CA LEU A 63 33.47 8.78 7.85
C LEU A 63 33.19 7.28 7.64
N PRO A 64 31.91 6.89 7.47
CA PRO A 64 31.55 5.50 7.18
C PRO A 64 32.07 5.14 5.79
N LYS A 65 32.76 4.01 5.67
CA LYS A 65 33.28 3.52 4.39
C LYS A 65 32.31 2.53 3.74
N ASN A 66 31.55 1.83 4.57
CA ASN A 66 30.56 0.84 4.17
C ASN A 66 29.25 1.04 4.95
N PHE A 67 28.16 0.48 4.42
CA PHE A 67 26.86 0.46 5.13
C PHE A 67 26.90 -0.35 6.43
N GLU A 68 27.81 -1.31 6.54
CA GLU A 68 28.02 -2.12 7.75
C GLU A 68 28.63 -1.31 8.91
N ASP A 69 29.23 -0.15 8.63
CA ASP A 69 29.76 0.76 9.65
C ASP A 69 28.65 1.63 10.28
N LEU A 70 27.43 1.58 9.72
CA LEU A 70 26.27 2.33 10.16
C LEU A 70 25.35 1.40 10.96
N ASP A 71 25.08 1.73 12.23
CA ASP A 71 24.07 1.05 13.05
C ASP A 71 22.64 1.45 12.60
N ILE A 72 22.25 1.04 11.40
CA ILE A 72 20.90 1.21 10.80
C ILE A 72 20.00 -0.02 10.98
#